data_AF-A0A164HTX3-F1
#
_entry.id   AF-A0A164HTX3-F1
#
_cell.length_a   1.000
_cell.length_b   1.000
_cell.length_c   1.000
_cell.angle_alpha   90.00
_cell.angle_beta   90.00
_cell.angle_gamma   90.00
#
_symmetry.space_group_name_H-M   'P 1'
#
loop_
_entity.id
_entity.type
_entity.pdbx_description
1 polymer ?
#
loop_
_entity_poly.entity_id
_entity_poly.type
_entity_poly.pdbx_seq_one_letter_code
_entity_poly.pdbx_strand_id
1 'polypeptide(L)'
;MNRLDTNLHNLKTRLKDLMLVEWEECLWLQDLQAEKFSDILYGEVHKVENALRRLINTILFYNLGGNWWETYMPTKLVQGYKDRDEQFKKRSHSFKNIHTSLMSIDTKDLISILTFKTHKVKEVNLFASPNTDNPDIRKFQYIMSDLLNGQKLDMHKKKLTGILEDTLEVDKDFGKEFFEPWFSCDLDRFIEKWKGFCEDRNHVAHNKLIDIKLFKKYKKIMAELLEVIVEAEKKFNNHLDSEMEQYLEKLEEQEVMQMMGDYEAELHYRRRMREEAAVEILEEDEILEKFKAIVSEAFDNLQEMLYYRSDIEVEFKEQSVLNNVKAFEITHNYFGRTLHIATEAAIDSSECGVSTVNLILFYNNTPQITSKITFTNGSSYFDDDQGTYMPDNESELDIDGLEEIETEISYLIENFMPEIEEDDIASFPCEQCNKYNINLSEDNGFEIGTCLYCEHPNHVGKCMKCGKTLNSPTDKVCDECWEEIKED
;
A
#
# COMPACT_ATOMS: atom_id res chain seq x y z
N MET A 1 -48.82 -10.13 -1.85
CA MET A 1 -49.08 -9.81 -3.28
C MET A 1 -50.44 -9.12 -3.39
N ASN A 2 -50.48 -7.80 -3.14
CA ASN A 2 -51.71 -7.00 -3.19
C ASN A 2 -52.07 -6.71 -4.65
N ARG A 3 -52.93 -7.53 -5.26
CA ARG A 3 -53.52 -7.18 -6.55
C ARG A 3 -54.45 -5.99 -6.34
N LEU A 4 -54.14 -4.87 -6.99
CA LEU A 4 -55.06 -3.76 -7.20
C LEU A 4 -56.35 -4.31 -7.82
N ASP A 5 -57.42 -4.45 -7.03
CA ASP A 5 -58.68 -4.99 -7.51
C ASP A 5 -59.40 -3.93 -8.38
N THR A 6 -59.01 -3.93 -9.65
CA THR A 6 -59.53 -2.98 -10.64
C THR A 6 -61.00 -3.24 -10.93
N ASN A 7 -61.47 -4.48 -10.78
CA ASN A 7 -62.87 -4.84 -10.97
C ASN A 7 -63.73 -4.26 -9.86
N LEU A 8 -63.29 -4.38 -8.61
CA LEU A 8 -63.96 -3.77 -7.46
C LEU A 8 -64.03 -2.24 -7.59
N HIS A 9 -62.94 -1.60 -8.02
CA HIS A 9 -62.93 -0.16 -8.26
C HIS A 9 -63.92 0.26 -9.35
N ASN A 10 -63.93 -0.46 -10.48
CA ASN A 10 -64.85 -0.18 -11.59
C ASN A 10 -66.33 -0.41 -11.21
N LEU A 11 -66.61 -1.43 -10.39
CA LEU A 11 -67.95 -1.67 -9.87
C LEU A 11 -68.40 -0.51 -8.97
N LYS A 12 -67.54 -0.09 -8.05
CA LYS A 12 -67.77 1.00 -7.12
C LYS A 12 -68.08 2.32 -7.81
N THR A 13 -67.27 2.70 -8.81
CA THR A 13 -67.46 3.94 -9.56
C THR A 13 -68.75 3.92 -10.36
N ARG A 14 -69.04 2.82 -11.07
CA ARG A 14 -70.30 2.65 -11.80
C ARG A 14 -71.53 2.67 -10.90
N LEU A 15 -71.47 2.03 -9.74
CA LEU A 15 -72.57 2.04 -8.78
C LEU A 15 -72.84 3.45 -8.25
N LYS A 16 -71.77 4.18 -7.89
CA LYS A 16 -71.87 5.60 -7.52
C LYS A 16 -72.47 6.46 -8.65
N ASP A 17 -72.02 6.27 -9.90
CA ASP A 17 -72.54 7.00 -11.06
C ASP A 17 -74.03 6.72 -11.31
N LEU A 18 -74.48 5.47 -11.13
CA LEU A 18 -75.89 5.10 -11.25
C LEU A 18 -76.75 5.71 -10.13
N MET A 19 -76.25 5.76 -8.90
CA MET A 19 -77.00 6.31 -7.77
C MET A 19 -77.14 7.85 -7.85
N LEU A 20 -76.14 8.55 -8.38
CA LEU A 20 -76.18 10.01 -8.57
C LEU A 20 -77.17 10.46 -9.65
N VAL A 21 -77.78 9.54 -10.41
CA VAL A 21 -78.88 9.87 -11.33
C VAL A 21 -80.14 10.28 -10.55
N GLU A 22 -80.37 9.68 -9.38
CA GLU A 22 -81.56 9.94 -8.55
C GLU A 22 -81.24 10.72 -7.26
N TRP A 23 -79.99 10.68 -6.78
CA TRP A 23 -79.59 11.26 -5.50
C TRP A 23 -78.69 12.49 -5.70
N GLU A 24 -78.93 13.57 -4.92
CA GLU A 24 -78.20 14.84 -5.06
C GLU A 24 -76.73 14.76 -4.59
N GLU A 25 -76.44 13.95 -3.57
CA GLU A 25 -75.11 13.78 -2.99
C GLU A 25 -74.81 12.32 -2.64
N CYS A 26 -73.53 11.94 -2.71
CA CYS A 26 -73.04 10.61 -2.34
C CYS A 26 -71.89 10.72 -1.34
N LEU A 27 -72.14 10.29 -0.09
CA LEU A 27 -71.15 10.30 0.99
C LEU A 27 -70.59 8.89 1.22
N TRP A 28 -69.28 8.74 1.05
CA TRP A 28 -68.57 7.48 1.31
C TRP A 28 -67.90 7.55 2.68
N LEU A 29 -68.55 6.98 3.70
CA LEU A 29 -68.03 6.99 5.07
C LEU A 29 -66.87 6.02 5.27
N GLN A 30 -66.85 4.91 4.53
CA GLN A 30 -65.80 3.90 4.61
C GLN A 30 -65.52 3.33 3.21
N ASP A 31 -64.24 3.31 2.84
CA ASP A 31 -63.77 2.64 1.62
C ASP A 31 -62.51 1.82 1.92
N LEU A 32 -62.71 0.53 2.19
CA LEU A 32 -61.63 -0.43 2.45
C LEU A 32 -60.59 -0.53 1.34
N GLN A 33 -60.94 -0.17 0.09
CA GLN A 33 -59.97 -0.17 -1.02
C GLN A 33 -59.12 1.10 -0.99
N ALA A 34 -59.74 2.26 -0.75
CA ALA A 34 -59.02 3.52 -0.58
C ALA A 34 -58.12 3.50 0.67
N GLU A 35 -58.59 2.91 1.78
CA GLU A 35 -57.78 2.69 2.99
C GLU A 35 -56.53 1.86 2.69
N LYS A 36 -56.68 0.74 1.97
CA LYS A 36 -55.52 -0.07 1.52
C LYS A 36 -54.57 0.69 0.61
N PHE A 37 -55.07 1.61 -0.21
CA PHE A 37 -54.23 2.47 -1.04
C PHE A 37 -53.43 3.45 -0.16
N SER A 38 -54.09 4.08 0.80
CA SER A 38 -53.44 4.95 1.79
C SER A 38 -52.37 4.20 2.56
N ASP A 39 -52.65 3.01 3.10
CA ASP A 39 -51.69 2.19 3.87
C ASP A 39 -50.39 1.92 3.09
N ILE A 40 -50.51 1.57 1.81
CA ILE A 40 -49.36 1.34 0.94
C ILE A 40 -48.61 2.65 0.70
N LEU A 41 -49.33 3.73 0.40
CA LEU A 41 -48.74 5.04 0.12
C LEU A 41 -48.09 5.67 1.35
N TYR A 42 -48.59 5.42 2.57
CA TYR A 42 -47.96 5.86 3.81
C TYR A 42 -46.53 5.31 3.92
N GLY A 43 -46.32 4.03 3.60
CA GLY A 43 -44.99 3.43 3.59
C GLY A 43 -44.05 4.14 2.60
N GLU A 44 -44.55 4.48 1.42
CA GLU A 44 -43.76 5.19 0.39
C GLU A 44 -43.47 6.65 0.79
N VAL A 45 -44.43 7.36 1.39
CA VAL A 45 -44.23 8.69 1.98
C VAL A 45 -43.07 8.66 2.97
N HIS A 46 -43.11 7.74 3.95
CA HIS A 46 -42.09 7.66 4.98
C HIS A 46 -40.69 7.40 4.41
N LYS A 47 -40.58 6.55 3.39
CA LYS A 47 -39.30 6.29 2.70
C LYS A 47 -38.74 7.56 2.09
N VAL A 48 -39.55 8.30 1.33
CA VAL A 48 -39.13 9.54 0.65
C VAL A 48 -38.72 10.61 1.67
N GLU A 49 -39.52 10.83 2.70
CA GLU A 49 -39.21 11.84 3.72
C GLU A 49 -37.92 11.51 4.50
N ASN A 50 -37.77 10.25 4.92
CA ASN A 50 -36.60 9.83 5.69
C ASN A 50 -35.33 9.80 4.84
N ALA A 51 -35.45 9.50 3.54
CA ALA A 51 -34.32 9.61 2.63
C ALA A 51 -33.83 11.06 2.55
N LEU A 52 -34.73 12.04 2.39
CA LEU A 52 -34.31 13.45 2.36
C LEU A 52 -33.73 13.92 3.69
N ARG A 53 -34.34 13.54 4.83
CA ARG A 53 -33.81 13.85 6.17
C ARG A 53 -32.38 13.31 6.35
N ARG A 54 -32.14 12.07 5.93
CA ARG A 54 -30.82 11.44 6.00
C ARG A 54 -29.81 12.19 5.13
N LEU A 55 -30.16 12.47 3.87
CA LEU A 55 -29.31 13.22 2.95
C LEU A 55 -28.93 14.60 3.51
N ILE A 56 -29.92 15.36 3.98
CA ILE A 56 -29.69 16.68 4.60
C ILE A 56 -28.75 16.56 5.80
N ASN A 57 -29.00 15.61 6.69
CA ASN A 57 -28.17 15.43 7.87
C ASN A 57 -26.74 15.08 7.51
N THR A 58 -26.54 14.13 6.60
CA THR A 58 -25.21 13.63 6.21
C THR A 58 -24.39 14.73 5.56
N ILE A 59 -24.96 15.48 4.59
CA ILE A 59 -24.27 16.58 3.92
C ILE A 59 -23.92 17.71 4.89
N LEU A 60 -24.89 18.18 5.69
CA LEU A 60 -24.65 19.33 6.57
C LEU A 60 -23.77 18.97 7.76
N PHE A 61 -23.84 17.74 8.27
CA PHE A 61 -22.93 17.28 9.31
C PHE A 61 -21.48 17.27 8.82
N TYR A 62 -21.25 16.80 7.60
CA TYR A 62 -19.92 16.80 6.99
C TYR A 62 -19.37 18.22 6.79
N ASN A 63 -20.17 19.11 6.19
CA ASN A 63 -19.70 20.45 5.79
C ASN A 63 -19.68 21.47 6.94
N LEU A 64 -20.59 21.35 7.91
CA LEU A 64 -20.82 22.36 8.95
C LEU A 64 -20.61 21.85 10.39
N GLY A 65 -20.36 20.54 10.56
CA GLY A 65 -20.14 19.91 11.86
C GLY A 65 -21.43 19.55 12.62
N GLY A 66 -21.28 18.86 13.75
CA GLY A 66 -22.41 18.25 14.48
C GLY A 66 -23.42 19.22 15.12
N ASN A 67 -23.07 20.49 15.29
CA ASN A 67 -23.92 21.54 15.86
C ASN A 67 -24.59 22.43 14.80
N TRP A 68 -24.56 22.02 13.52
CA TRP A 68 -25.07 22.84 12.43
C TRP A 68 -26.53 23.27 12.62
N TRP A 69 -27.34 22.42 13.26
CA TRP A 69 -28.75 22.69 13.53
C TRP A 69 -28.93 23.91 14.45
N GLU A 70 -28.19 23.95 15.56
CA GLU A 70 -28.27 25.04 16.53
C GLU A 70 -27.57 26.32 16.04
N THR A 71 -26.52 26.17 15.24
CA THR A 71 -25.70 27.29 14.77
C THR A 71 -26.32 28.03 13.59
N TYR A 72 -26.92 27.32 12.63
CA TYR A 72 -27.34 27.91 11.36
C TYR A 72 -28.85 28.02 11.17
N MET A 73 -29.65 27.10 11.71
CA MET A 73 -31.09 27.06 11.37
C MET A 73 -31.88 28.23 11.98
N PRO A 74 -32.92 28.74 11.28
CA PRO A 74 -33.74 29.83 11.78
C PRO A 74 -34.32 29.55 13.16
N THR A 75 -34.34 30.55 14.05
CA THR A 75 -34.87 30.42 15.41
C THR A 75 -36.31 29.91 15.44
N LYS A 76 -37.14 30.30 14.47
CA LYS A 76 -38.52 29.80 14.34
C LYS A 76 -38.57 28.29 14.15
N LEU A 77 -37.66 27.76 13.34
CA LEU A 77 -37.56 26.34 13.03
C LEU A 77 -37.00 25.61 14.26
N VAL A 78 -35.87 26.05 14.80
CA VAL A 78 -35.25 25.47 16.01
C VAL A 78 -36.22 25.45 17.20
N GLN A 79 -36.89 26.57 17.50
CA GLN A 79 -37.77 26.67 18.66
C GLN A 79 -39.09 25.90 18.47
N GLY A 80 -39.68 25.94 17.27
CA GLY A 80 -40.92 25.22 16.99
C GLY A 80 -40.80 23.70 17.16
N TYR A 81 -39.60 23.16 16.95
CA TYR A 81 -39.34 21.73 17.06
C TYR A 81 -38.76 21.30 18.41
N LYS A 82 -38.24 22.22 19.24
CA LYS A 82 -37.88 21.94 20.64
C LYS A 82 -39.08 21.47 21.46
N ASP A 83 -40.21 22.15 21.35
CA ASP A 83 -41.43 21.80 22.11
C ASP A 83 -41.98 20.41 21.73
N ARG A 84 -41.82 20.02 20.46
CA ARG A 84 -42.21 18.68 19.96
C ARG A 84 -41.21 17.61 20.42
N ASP A 85 -39.91 17.89 20.31
CA ASP A 85 -38.83 17.00 20.77
C ASP A 85 -38.98 16.65 22.27
N GLU A 86 -39.31 17.62 23.12
CA GLU A 86 -39.59 17.36 24.54
C GLU A 86 -40.76 16.39 24.75
N GLN A 87 -41.83 16.53 23.95
CA GLN A 87 -42.97 15.61 24.02
C GLN A 87 -42.59 14.19 23.56
N PHE A 88 -41.78 14.07 22.51
CA PHE A 88 -41.27 12.78 22.05
C PHE A 88 -40.40 12.12 23.12
N LYS A 89 -39.46 12.84 23.72
CA LYS A 89 -38.60 12.34 24.79
C LYS A 89 -39.39 11.95 26.05
N LYS A 90 -40.47 12.66 26.37
CA LYS A 90 -41.39 12.30 27.46
C LYS A 90 -42.15 11.00 27.17
N ARG A 91 -42.59 10.76 25.93
CA ARG A 91 -43.33 9.56 25.53
C ARG A 91 -42.44 8.33 25.33
N SER A 92 -41.21 8.54 24.86
CA SER A 92 -40.28 7.46 24.52
C SER A 92 -38.99 7.55 25.34
N HIS A 93 -39.09 7.19 26.62
CA HIS A 93 -38.02 7.39 27.61
C HIS A 93 -36.69 6.72 27.23
N SER A 94 -36.73 5.57 26.55
CA SER A 94 -35.53 4.84 26.10
C SER A 94 -34.69 5.59 25.07
N PHE A 95 -35.25 6.61 24.41
CA PHE A 95 -34.59 7.39 23.36
C PHE A 95 -34.39 8.86 23.75
N LYS A 96 -34.41 9.18 25.05
CA LYS A 96 -34.27 10.56 25.55
C LYS A 96 -32.95 11.24 25.15
N ASN A 97 -31.92 10.45 24.85
CA ASN A 97 -30.59 10.88 24.45
C ASN A 97 -30.39 10.99 22.93
N ILE A 98 -31.44 10.82 22.13
CA ILE A 98 -31.37 10.96 20.67
C ILE A 98 -31.75 12.40 20.28
N HIS A 99 -31.00 12.98 19.34
CA HIS A 99 -31.36 14.25 18.71
C HIS A 99 -32.50 14.00 17.71
N THR A 100 -33.70 14.52 17.99
CA THR A 100 -34.89 14.27 17.15
C THR A 100 -35.31 15.47 16.31
N SER A 101 -34.47 16.49 16.21
CA SER A 101 -34.85 17.77 15.58
C SER A 101 -35.27 17.60 14.11
N LEU A 102 -34.54 16.80 13.32
CA LEU A 102 -34.94 16.44 11.96
C LEU A 102 -36.08 15.41 11.89
N MET A 103 -36.28 14.59 12.93
CA MET A 103 -37.41 13.64 12.98
C MET A 103 -38.72 14.35 13.29
N SER A 104 -38.66 15.45 14.03
CA SER A 104 -39.80 16.25 14.43
C SER A 104 -40.23 17.25 13.35
N ILE A 105 -39.38 17.49 12.34
CA ILE A 105 -39.60 18.49 11.29
C ILE A 105 -40.72 18.08 10.31
N ASP A 106 -41.57 19.04 9.98
CA ASP A 106 -42.60 18.87 8.97
C ASP A 106 -41.98 18.78 7.57
N THR A 107 -42.56 17.96 6.71
CA THR A 107 -42.07 17.65 5.35
C THR A 107 -41.86 18.89 4.49
N LYS A 108 -42.69 19.91 4.68
CA LYS A 108 -42.61 21.18 3.98
C LYS A 108 -41.39 22.00 4.41
N ASP A 109 -41.01 21.92 5.67
CA ASP A 109 -39.93 22.71 6.24
C ASP A 109 -38.55 22.15 5.86
N LEU A 110 -38.47 20.90 5.37
CA LEU A 110 -37.24 20.37 4.76
C LEU A 110 -36.76 21.21 3.58
N ILE A 111 -37.67 21.76 2.77
CA ILE A 111 -37.31 22.70 1.68
C ILE A 111 -36.65 23.95 2.27
N SER A 112 -37.12 24.44 3.42
CA SER A 112 -36.57 25.66 4.02
C SER A 112 -35.11 25.51 4.42
N ILE A 113 -34.65 24.27 4.69
CA ILE A 113 -33.25 23.95 4.92
C ILE A 113 -32.47 23.97 3.60
N LEU A 114 -33.01 23.33 2.55
CA LEU A 114 -32.37 23.28 1.23
C LEU A 114 -32.18 24.67 0.62
N THR A 115 -33.12 25.60 0.84
CA THR A 115 -33.07 26.96 0.29
C THR A 115 -32.52 27.99 1.27
N PHE A 116 -31.92 27.54 2.38
CA PHE A 116 -31.49 28.44 3.44
C PHE A 116 -30.26 29.26 3.00
N LYS A 117 -30.22 30.54 3.38
CA LYS A 117 -29.08 31.43 3.10
C LYS A 117 -28.67 32.18 4.35
N THR A 118 -27.39 32.11 4.70
CA THR A 118 -26.80 33.00 5.70
C THR A 118 -26.35 34.29 5.04
N HIS A 119 -26.26 35.35 5.83
CA HIS A 119 -25.86 36.66 5.34
C HIS A 119 -24.76 37.22 6.24
N LYS A 120 -23.78 37.89 5.63
CA LYS A 120 -22.72 38.65 6.32
C LYS A 120 -22.78 40.12 5.94
N VAL A 121 -22.13 40.95 6.74
CA VAL A 121 -21.99 42.38 6.46
C VAL A 121 -20.97 42.57 5.34
N LYS A 122 -21.32 43.32 4.29
CA LYS A 122 -20.39 43.67 3.21
C LYS A 122 -19.20 44.44 3.77
N GLU A 123 -17.99 44.23 3.23
CA GLU A 123 -16.81 45.01 3.67
C GLU A 123 -17.00 46.51 3.41
N VAL A 124 -17.51 46.86 2.23
CA VAL A 124 -17.95 48.22 1.89
C VAL A 124 -19.45 48.31 2.11
N ASN A 125 -19.84 48.87 3.25
CA ASN A 125 -21.24 49.00 3.61
C ASN A 125 -21.56 50.40 4.16
N LEU A 126 -22.85 50.63 4.40
CA LEU A 126 -23.39 51.90 4.89
C LEU A 126 -22.69 52.38 6.19
N PHE A 127 -22.26 51.46 7.05
CA PHE A 127 -21.63 51.70 8.35
C PHE A 127 -20.09 51.68 8.30
N ALA A 128 -19.48 51.35 7.16
CA ALA A 128 -18.02 51.31 7.02
C ALA A 128 -17.40 52.71 6.82
N SER A 129 -18.19 53.69 6.38
CA SER A 129 -17.72 55.07 6.17
C SER A 129 -17.82 55.89 7.46
N PRO A 130 -16.78 56.67 7.84
CA PRO A 130 -16.85 57.61 8.95
C PRO A 130 -17.79 58.80 8.68
N ASN A 131 -18.31 58.94 7.45
CA ASN A 131 -19.26 59.98 7.11
C ASN A 131 -20.66 59.62 7.62
N THR A 132 -20.98 60.09 8.83
CA THR A 132 -22.29 59.93 9.48
C THR A 132 -23.41 60.74 8.81
N ASP A 133 -23.10 61.59 7.82
CA ASP A 133 -24.07 62.46 7.17
C ASP A 133 -24.85 61.81 6.01
N ASN A 134 -24.68 60.50 5.84
CA ASN A 134 -25.43 59.73 4.86
C ASN A 134 -26.93 59.67 5.24
N PRO A 135 -27.86 59.98 4.30
CA PRO A 135 -29.29 59.95 4.56
C PRO A 135 -29.81 58.57 5.02
N ASP A 136 -29.20 57.46 4.62
CA ASP A 136 -29.61 56.13 5.05
C ASP A 136 -29.09 55.77 6.46
N ILE A 137 -27.92 56.30 6.86
CA ILE A 137 -27.45 56.23 8.26
C ILE A 137 -28.40 57.01 9.17
N ARG A 138 -28.79 58.23 8.78
CA ARG A 138 -29.77 59.05 9.53
C ARG A 138 -31.12 58.34 9.67
N LYS A 139 -31.59 57.68 8.61
CA LYS A 139 -32.82 56.85 8.66
C LYS A 139 -32.67 55.67 9.61
N PHE A 140 -31.55 54.94 9.57
CA PHE A 140 -31.28 53.85 10.51
C PHE A 140 -31.25 54.34 11.96
N GLN A 141 -30.53 55.43 12.25
CA GLN A 141 -30.46 56.05 13.58
C GLN A 141 -31.84 56.48 14.09
N TYR A 142 -32.67 57.07 13.24
CA TYR A 142 -34.06 57.41 13.59
C TYR A 142 -34.87 56.14 13.94
N ILE A 143 -34.80 55.10 13.10
CA ILE A 143 -35.49 53.83 13.36
C ILE A 143 -35.04 53.23 14.70
N MET A 144 -33.73 53.18 14.96
CA MET A 144 -33.20 52.64 16.22
C MET A 144 -33.62 53.48 17.44
N SER A 145 -33.58 54.80 17.33
CA SER A 145 -34.06 55.70 18.39
C SER A 145 -35.54 55.51 18.68
N ASP A 146 -36.37 55.38 17.65
CA ASP A 146 -37.81 55.19 17.79
C ASP A 146 -38.15 53.83 18.45
N LEU A 147 -37.42 52.77 18.08
CA LEU A 147 -37.54 51.44 18.71
C LEU A 147 -37.11 51.45 20.18
N LEU A 148 -35.98 52.08 20.50
CA LEU A 148 -35.47 52.18 21.87
C LEU A 148 -36.37 53.06 22.77
N ASN A 149 -37.14 53.97 22.17
CA ASN A 149 -38.16 54.76 22.84
C ASN A 149 -39.55 54.07 22.89
N GLY A 150 -39.61 52.77 22.61
CA GLY A 150 -40.78 51.93 22.89
C GLY A 150 -41.73 51.68 21.72
N GLN A 151 -41.37 52.09 20.49
CA GLN A 151 -42.16 51.75 19.31
C GLN A 151 -41.99 50.28 18.89
N LYS A 152 -43.03 49.73 18.26
CA LYS A 152 -43.02 48.33 17.79
C LYS A 152 -42.15 48.16 16.55
N LEU A 153 -41.35 47.09 16.54
CA LEU A 153 -40.50 46.69 15.40
C LEU A 153 -41.27 46.58 14.07
N ASP A 154 -42.53 46.13 14.13
CA ASP A 154 -43.39 45.95 12.96
C ASP A 154 -43.60 47.24 12.15
N MET A 155 -43.59 48.41 12.80
CA MET A 155 -43.77 49.72 12.15
C MET A 155 -42.60 50.08 11.21
N HIS A 156 -41.40 49.61 11.55
CA HIS A 156 -40.17 49.89 10.79
C HIS A 156 -39.66 48.69 10.00
N LYS A 157 -40.29 47.52 10.14
CA LYS A 157 -39.86 46.25 9.54
C LYS A 157 -39.44 46.39 8.08
N LYS A 158 -40.31 46.93 7.22
CA LYS A 158 -40.00 47.09 5.78
C LYS A 158 -38.79 47.99 5.52
N LYS A 159 -38.68 49.12 6.25
CA LYS A 159 -37.59 50.08 6.08
C LYS A 159 -36.27 49.51 6.59
N LEU A 160 -36.30 48.85 7.74
CA LEU A 160 -35.16 48.20 8.35
C LEU A 160 -34.67 47.03 7.49
N THR A 161 -35.59 46.20 6.98
CA THR A 161 -35.26 45.12 6.05
C THR A 161 -34.56 45.64 4.80
N GLY A 162 -35.05 46.73 4.18
CA GLY A 162 -34.37 47.31 3.01
C GLY A 162 -32.94 47.80 3.31
N ILE A 163 -32.74 48.51 4.43
CA ILE A 163 -31.40 48.95 4.85
C ILE A 163 -30.48 47.74 5.06
N LEU A 164 -30.98 46.67 5.69
CA LEU A 164 -30.21 45.45 5.92
C LEU A 164 -29.93 44.70 4.62
N GLU A 165 -30.86 44.59 3.68
CA GLU A 165 -30.65 43.97 2.37
C GLU A 165 -29.56 44.70 1.56
N ASP A 166 -29.48 46.03 1.65
CA ASP A 166 -28.44 46.81 0.99
C ASP A 166 -27.06 46.66 1.68
N THR A 167 -27.06 46.46 3.01
CA THR A 167 -25.84 46.36 3.83
C THR A 167 -25.25 44.94 3.85
N LEU A 168 -26.10 43.92 3.73
CA LEU A 168 -25.73 42.52 3.84
C LEU A 168 -25.52 41.90 2.45
N GLU A 169 -24.69 40.88 2.40
CA GLU A 169 -24.53 39.97 1.25
C GLU A 169 -24.71 38.53 1.70
N VAL A 170 -24.98 37.63 0.75
CA VAL A 170 -25.08 36.19 1.04
C VAL A 170 -23.70 35.69 1.44
N ASP A 171 -23.64 35.04 2.60
CA ASP A 171 -22.43 34.41 3.12
C ASP A 171 -22.34 32.95 2.67
N LYS A 172 -23.40 32.18 2.95
CA LYS A 172 -23.54 30.79 2.50
C LYS A 172 -24.91 30.57 1.88
N ASP A 173 -24.95 30.06 0.66
CA ASP A 173 -26.16 29.60 -0.02
C ASP A 173 -26.23 28.07 0.06
N PHE A 174 -27.03 27.54 0.99
CA PHE A 174 -27.02 26.10 1.28
C PHE A 174 -27.40 25.28 0.04
N GLY A 175 -28.34 25.78 -0.75
CA GLY A 175 -28.80 25.13 -1.96
C GLY A 175 -27.65 24.97 -2.94
N LYS A 176 -26.96 26.06 -3.25
CA LYS A 176 -25.87 26.06 -4.24
C LYS A 176 -24.59 25.39 -3.75
N GLU A 177 -24.21 25.67 -2.51
CA GLU A 177 -22.91 25.24 -1.97
C GLU A 177 -22.94 23.79 -1.50
N PHE A 178 -24.02 23.35 -0.85
CA PHE A 178 -24.04 22.04 -0.20
C PHE A 178 -24.90 21.02 -0.91
N PHE A 179 -25.97 21.41 -1.63
CA PHE A 179 -26.94 20.46 -2.17
C PHE A 179 -26.85 20.27 -3.68
N GLU A 180 -26.86 21.35 -4.45
CA GLU A 180 -26.87 21.36 -5.91
C GLU A 180 -25.83 20.43 -6.56
N PRO A 181 -24.57 20.33 -6.08
CA PRO A 181 -23.58 19.44 -6.68
C PRO A 181 -23.97 17.95 -6.71
N TRP A 182 -24.85 17.52 -5.79
CA TRP A 182 -25.19 16.10 -5.61
C TRP A 182 -26.45 15.70 -6.35
N PHE A 183 -27.36 16.63 -6.64
CA PHE A 183 -28.59 16.33 -7.36
C PHE A 183 -28.33 16.16 -8.86
N SER A 184 -28.87 15.10 -9.46
CA SER A 184 -28.78 14.85 -10.91
C SER A 184 -29.70 15.72 -11.75
N CYS A 185 -30.69 16.34 -11.11
CA CYS A 185 -31.54 17.35 -11.71
C CYS A 185 -31.28 18.70 -11.05
N ASP A 186 -31.69 19.74 -11.77
CA ASP A 186 -31.82 21.09 -11.22
C ASP A 186 -32.56 21.09 -9.86
N LEU A 187 -31.98 21.78 -8.87
CA LEU A 187 -32.47 21.78 -7.50
C LEU A 187 -33.84 22.47 -7.39
N ASP A 188 -34.09 23.52 -8.17
CA ASP A 188 -35.39 24.19 -8.20
C ASP A 188 -36.49 23.24 -8.71
N ARG A 189 -36.18 22.47 -9.77
CA ARG A 189 -37.07 21.41 -10.26
C ARG A 189 -37.35 20.34 -9.20
N PHE A 190 -36.35 19.93 -8.42
CA PHE A 190 -36.57 19.00 -7.30
C PHE A 190 -37.50 19.61 -6.24
N ILE A 191 -37.28 20.88 -5.86
CA ILE A 191 -38.10 21.60 -4.89
C ILE A 191 -39.56 21.72 -5.36
N GLU A 192 -39.79 21.98 -6.64
CA GLU A 192 -41.15 22.00 -7.21
C GLU A 192 -41.84 20.64 -7.10
N LYS A 193 -41.14 19.56 -7.45
CA LYS A 193 -41.68 18.20 -7.26
C LYS A 193 -41.96 17.90 -5.79
N TRP A 194 -41.10 18.34 -4.87
CA TRP A 194 -41.29 18.16 -3.43
C TRP A 194 -42.51 18.92 -2.90
N LYS A 195 -42.77 20.14 -3.39
CA LYS A 195 -43.99 20.90 -3.05
C LYS A 195 -45.24 20.13 -3.45
N GLY A 196 -45.28 19.55 -4.66
CA GLY A 196 -46.38 18.69 -5.10
C GLY A 196 -46.52 17.44 -4.22
N PHE A 197 -45.41 16.80 -3.87
CA PHE A 197 -45.41 15.67 -2.94
C PHE A 197 -45.96 16.02 -1.55
N CYS A 198 -45.72 17.23 -1.04
CA CYS A 198 -46.29 17.66 0.24
C CYS A 198 -47.83 17.69 0.22
N GLU A 199 -48.43 18.09 -0.90
CA GLU A 199 -49.88 18.06 -1.09
C GLU A 199 -50.42 16.63 -1.16
N ASP A 200 -49.75 15.78 -1.94
CA ASP A 200 -50.09 14.37 -2.10
C ASP A 200 -49.96 13.60 -0.77
N ARG A 201 -48.90 13.86 -0.02
CA ARG A 201 -48.67 13.32 1.33
C ARG A 201 -49.78 13.72 2.29
N ASN A 202 -50.23 14.97 2.27
CA ASN A 202 -51.36 15.40 3.11
C ASN A 202 -52.68 14.75 2.69
N HIS A 203 -52.85 14.45 1.40
CA HIS A 203 -53.99 13.69 0.90
C HIS A 203 -54.02 12.28 1.50
N VAL A 204 -52.88 11.58 1.45
CA VAL A 204 -52.70 10.23 2.03
C VAL A 204 -52.85 10.27 3.55
N ALA A 205 -52.20 11.23 4.22
CA ALA A 205 -52.14 11.34 5.67
C ALA A 205 -53.50 11.56 6.36
N HIS A 206 -54.48 12.10 5.63
CA HIS A 206 -55.83 12.34 6.12
C HIS A 206 -56.86 11.35 5.56
N ASN A 207 -56.40 10.24 4.96
CA ASN A 207 -57.26 9.19 4.40
C ASN A 207 -58.37 9.73 3.48
N LYS A 208 -58.10 10.78 2.70
CA LYS A 208 -59.10 11.26 1.73
C LYS A 208 -59.22 10.25 0.59
N LEU A 209 -60.27 10.36 -0.23
CA LEU A 209 -60.59 9.36 -1.26
C LEU A 209 -59.51 9.27 -2.35
N ILE A 210 -58.95 8.06 -2.54
CA ILE A 210 -57.92 7.76 -3.54
C ILE A 210 -58.46 6.75 -4.55
N ASP A 211 -58.53 7.14 -5.82
CA ASP A 211 -58.85 6.23 -6.92
C ASP A 211 -57.60 5.50 -7.45
N ILE A 212 -57.78 4.52 -8.33
CA ILE A 212 -56.66 3.75 -8.89
C ILE A 212 -55.69 4.63 -9.70
N LYS A 213 -56.20 5.68 -10.37
CA LYS A 213 -55.36 6.57 -11.19
C LYS A 213 -54.45 7.42 -10.30
N LEU A 214 -55.01 7.98 -9.23
CA LEU A 214 -54.32 8.78 -8.24
C LEU A 214 -53.33 7.92 -7.45
N PHE A 215 -53.69 6.71 -7.05
CA PHE A 215 -52.77 5.76 -6.42
C PHE A 215 -51.53 5.51 -7.29
N LYS A 216 -51.72 5.22 -8.59
CA LYS A 216 -50.61 5.00 -9.53
C LYS A 216 -49.77 6.26 -9.71
N LYS A 217 -50.40 7.43 -9.78
CA LYS A 217 -49.71 8.73 -9.90
C LYS A 217 -48.84 9.00 -8.67
N TYR A 218 -49.40 8.88 -7.47
CA TYR A 218 -48.70 9.11 -6.20
C TYR A 218 -47.52 8.17 -6.05
N LYS A 219 -47.74 6.87 -6.30
CA LYS A 219 -46.67 5.87 -6.26
C LYS A 219 -45.53 6.20 -7.22
N LYS A 220 -45.85 6.66 -8.43
CA LYS A 220 -44.85 7.07 -9.43
C LYS A 220 -44.06 8.30 -8.95
N ILE A 221 -44.73 9.36 -8.48
CA ILE A 221 -44.07 10.58 -7.98
C ILE A 221 -43.13 10.26 -6.81
N MET A 222 -43.60 9.44 -5.85
CA MET A 222 -42.80 9.04 -4.70
C MET A 222 -41.57 8.22 -5.12
N ALA A 223 -41.72 7.30 -6.07
CA ALA A 223 -40.60 6.52 -6.59
C ALA A 223 -39.56 7.41 -7.30
N GLU A 224 -40.00 8.35 -8.14
CA GLU A 224 -39.12 9.30 -8.82
C GLU A 224 -38.35 10.20 -7.82
N LEU A 225 -39.03 10.69 -6.79
CA LEU A 225 -38.38 11.51 -5.76
C LEU A 225 -37.36 10.71 -4.96
N LEU A 226 -37.71 9.47 -4.58
CA LEU A 226 -36.81 8.59 -3.85
C LEU A 226 -35.55 8.29 -4.68
N GLU A 227 -35.71 8.01 -5.98
CA GLU A 227 -34.60 7.74 -6.90
C GLU A 227 -33.62 8.90 -6.95
N VAL A 228 -34.11 10.14 -7.12
CA VAL A 228 -33.28 11.34 -7.15
C VAL A 228 -32.51 11.53 -5.84
N ILE A 229 -33.16 11.31 -4.68
CA ILE A 229 -32.52 11.47 -3.37
C ILE A 229 -31.44 10.41 -3.14
N VAL A 230 -31.74 9.15 -3.48
CA VAL A 230 -30.80 8.03 -3.32
C VAL A 230 -29.60 8.19 -4.26
N GLU A 231 -29.80 8.70 -5.47
CA GLU A 231 -28.71 9.02 -6.38
C GLU A 231 -27.80 10.12 -5.80
N ALA A 232 -28.39 11.19 -5.25
CA ALA A 232 -27.63 12.27 -4.60
C ALA A 232 -26.84 11.76 -3.39
N GLU A 233 -27.46 10.92 -2.55
CA GLU A 233 -26.78 10.26 -1.44
C GLU A 233 -25.60 9.40 -1.89
N LYS A 234 -25.79 8.61 -2.96
CA LYS A 234 -24.73 7.78 -3.51
C LYS A 234 -23.56 8.61 -4.05
N LYS A 235 -23.84 9.69 -4.77
CA LYS A 235 -22.81 10.62 -5.26
C LYS A 235 -22.01 11.24 -4.12
N PHE A 236 -22.70 11.67 -3.06
CA PHE A 236 -22.05 12.24 -1.90
C PHE A 236 -21.16 11.22 -1.16
N ASN A 237 -21.67 10.01 -0.91
CA ASN A 237 -20.88 8.97 -0.23
C ASN A 237 -19.65 8.57 -1.03
N ASN A 238 -19.75 8.42 -2.35
CA ASN A 238 -18.59 8.14 -3.19
C ASN A 238 -17.52 9.24 -3.11
N HIS A 239 -17.94 10.49 -2.99
CA HIS A 239 -17.01 11.61 -2.80
C HIS A 239 -16.32 11.54 -1.44
N LEU A 240 -17.05 11.25 -0.35
CA LEU A 240 -16.47 11.04 0.97
C LEU A 240 -15.42 9.91 0.97
N ASP A 241 -15.73 8.79 0.34
CA ASP A 241 -14.81 7.66 0.24
C ASP A 241 -13.52 8.07 -0.49
N SER A 242 -13.64 8.81 -1.60
CA SER A 242 -12.48 9.29 -2.36
C SER A 242 -11.63 10.33 -1.60
N GLU A 243 -12.24 11.22 -0.82
CA GLU A 243 -11.48 12.19 -0.01
C GLU A 243 -10.76 11.50 1.16
N MET A 244 -11.38 10.48 1.75
CA MET A 244 -10.76 9.66 2.77
C MET A 244 -9.55 8.89 2.22
N GLU A 245 -9.65 8.30 1.04
CA GLU A 245 -8.53 7.63 0.36
C GLU A 245 -7.36 8.61 0.12
N GLN A 246 -7.63 9.80 -0.41
CA GLN A 246 -6.59 10.83 -0.61
C GLN A 246 -5.94 11.29 0.69
N TYR A 247 -6.70 11.33 1.79
CA TYR A 247 -6.15 11.69 3.09
C TYR A 247 -5.22 10.60 3.63
N LEU A 248 -5.59 9.32 3.47
CA LEU A 248 -4.74 8.19 3.85
C LEU A 248 -3.45 8.15 3.03
N GLU A 249 -3.53 8.36 1.71
CA GLU A 249 -2.36 8.42 0.83
C GLU A 249 -1.38 9.52 1.28
N LYS A 250 -1.88 10.71 1.64
CA LYS A 250 -1.03 11.79 2.18
C LYS A 250 -0.37 11.46 3.51
N LEU A 251 -1.04 10.70 4.37
CA LEU A 251 -0.45 10.24 5.64
C LEU A 251 0.66 9.23 5.37
N GLU A 252 0.45 8.29 4.44
CA GLU A 252 1.47 7.33 4.02
C GLU A 252 2.70 8.04 3.41
N GLU A 253 2.48 9.03 2.54
CA GLU A 253 3.57 9.86 1.98
C GLU A 253 4.37 10.58 3.07
N GLN A 254 3.71 11.10 4.10
CA GLN A 254 4.37 11.75 5.23
C GLN A 254 5.20 10.77 6.07
N GLU A 255 4.68 9.57 6.32
CA GLU A 255 5.42 8.52 7.05
C GLU A 255 6.67 8.08 6.27
N VAL A 256 6.56 7.89 4.95
CA VAL A 256 7.72 7.55 4.10
C VAL A 256 8.76 8.67 4.12
N MET A 257 8.34 9.93 4.00
CA MET A 257 9.25 11.09 4.06
C MET A 257 9.95 11.20 5.41
N GLN A 258 9.25 10.92 6.51
CA GLN A 258 9.85 10.90 7.84
C GLN A 258 10.89 9.78 7.99
N MET A 259 10.57 8.57 7.54
CA MET A 259 11.53 7.44 7.56
C MET A 259 12.79 7.75 6.73
N MET A 260 12.64 8.39 5.57
CA MET A 260 13.81 8.81 4.77
C MET A 260 14.67 9.84 5.51
N GLY A 261 14.04 10.83 6.17
CA GLY A 261 14.75 11.82 6.97
C GLY A 261 15.51 11.22 8.15
N ASP A 262 14.91 10.25 8.84
CA ASP A 262 15.54 9.53 9.96
C ASP A 262 16.75 8.70 9.48
N TYR A 263 16.63 8.03 8.32
CA TYR A 263 17.74 7.28 7.72
C TYR A 263 18.92 8.17 7.31
N GLU A 264 18.65 9.32 6.69
CA GLU A 264 19.69 10.31 6.35
C GLU A 264 20.38 10.85 7.61
N ALA A 265 19.62 11.12 8.68
CA ALA A 265 20.17 11.58 9.95
C ALA A 265 21.08 10.53 10.61
N GLU A 266 20.70 9.26 10.55
CA GLU A 266 21.52 8.14 11.05
C GLU A 266 22.84 8.01 10.27
N LEU A 267 22.80 8.09 8.93
CA LEU A 267 24.01 8.08 8.10
C LEU A 267 24.95 9.26 8.43
N HIS A 268 24.39 10.45 8.60
CA HIS A 268 25.15 11.63 9.02
C HIS A 268 25.78 11.45 10.41
N TYR A 269 25.04 10.86 11.35
CA TYR A 269 25.52 10.57 12.69
C TYR A 269 26.71 9.59 12.66
N ARG A 270 26.58 8.47 11.94
CA ARG A 270 27.64 7.45 11.81
C ARG A 270 28.88 7.99 11.13
N ARG A 271 28.71 8.77 10.06
CA ARG A 271 29.84 9.41 9.36
C ARG A 271 30.63 10.32 10.29
N ARG A 272 29.93 11.15 11.06
CA ARG A 272 30.57 12.03 12.05
C ARG A 272 31.32 11.24 13.11
N MET A 273 30.77 10.12 13.59
CA MET A 273 31.46 9.23 14.54
C MET A 273 32.80 8.72 13.97
N ARG A 274 32.79 8.19 12.73
CA ARG A 274 34.00 7.71 12.05
C ARG A 274 35.05 8.82 11.86
N GLU A 275 34.62 10.00 11.41
CA GLU A 275 35.50 11.14 11.13
C GLU A 275 36.12 11.74 12.40
N GLU A 276 35.35 11.83 13.49
CA GLU A 276 35.82 12.41 14.77
C GLU A 276 36.67 11.44 15.59
N ALA A 277 36.23 10.18 15.74
CA ALA A 277 36.95 9.18 16.52
C ALA A 277 38.16 8.60 15.78
N ALA A 278 38.25 8.80 14.46
CA ALA A 278 39.26 8.18 13.58
C ALA A 278 39.29 6.65 13.68
N VAL A 279 38.11 6.02 13.83
CA VAL A 279 37.92 4.57 13.93
C VAL A 279 37.18 4.04 12.70
N GLU A 280 37.62 2.88 12.18
CA GLU A 280 36.94 2.16 11.11
C GLU A 280 35.75 1.36 11.70
N ILE A 281 34.53 1.87 11.52
CA ILE A 281 33.28 1.21 11.93
C ILE A 281 32.49 0.88 10.67
N LEU A 282 32.63 -0.33 10.13
CA LEU A 282 32.06 -0.73 8.84
C LEU A 282 30.61 -1.21 8.97
N GLU A 283 29.80 -0.94 7.94
CA GLU A 283 28.46 -1.51 7.75
C GLU A 283 28.53 -2.95 7.21
N GLU A 284 27.40 -3.67 7.27
CA GLU A 284 27.32 -5.06 6.79
C GLU A 284 27.86 -5.24 5.36
N ASP A 285 27.45 -4.36 4.43
CA ASP A 285 27.90 -4.41 3.03
C ASP A 285 29.41 -4.13 2.90
N GLU A 286 29.94 -3.19 3.70
CA GLU A 286 31.36 -2.83 3.68
C GLU A 286 32.22 -3.98 4.24
N ILE A 287 31.78 -4.64 5.31
CA ILE A 287 32.44 -5.82 5.89
C ILE A 287 32.44 -6.98 4.87
N LEU A 288 31.30 -7.18 4.21
CA LEU A 288 31.13 -8.26 3.25
C LEU A 288 32.03 -8.09 2.01
N GLU A 289 32.14 -6.88 1.47
CA GLU A 289 33.09 -6.58 0.39
C GLU A 289 34.56 -6.72 0.84
N LYS A 290 34.87 -6.37 2.10
CA LYS A 290 36.22 -6.55 2.67
C LYS A 290 36.62 -8.02 2.72
N PHE A 291 35.73 -8.91 3.18
CA PHE A 291 35.99 -10.35 3.15
C PHE A 291 36.11 -10.91 1.74
N LYS A 292 35.26 -10.49 0.80
CA LYS A 292 35.37 -10.93 -0.60
C LYS A 292 36.73 -10.57 -1.19
N ALA A 293 37.20 -9.34 -0.98
CA ALA A 293 38.47 -8.89 -1.51
C ALA A 293 39.64 -9.76 -1.02
N ILE A 294 39.69 -10.04 0.29
CA ILE A 294 40.76 -10.85 0.92
C ILE A 294 40.73 -12.29 0.38
N VAL A 295 39.55 -12.91 0.35
CA VAL A 295 39.44 -14.31 -0.09
C VAL A 295 39.70 -14.44 -1.61
N SER A 296 39.25 -13.49 -2.42
CA SER A 296 39.54 -13.48 -3.86
C SER A 296 41.04 -13.34 -4.12
N GLU A 297 41.74 -12.44 -3.41
CA GLU A 297 43.19 -12.28 -3.55
C GLU A 297 43.96 -13.58 -3.24
N ALA A 298 43.57 -14.28 -2.18
CA ALA A 298 44.13 -15.57 -1.81
C ALA A 298 43.95 -16.63 -2.91
N PHE A 299 42.74 -16.72 -3.47
CA PHE A 299 42.41 -17.70 -4.50
C PHE A 299 43.06 -17.36 -5.84
N ASP A 300 43.21 -16.08 -6.18
CA ASP A 300 43.97 -15.63 -7.34
C ASP A 300 45.45 -16.04 -7.23
N ASN A 301 46.05 -15.89 -6.03
CA ASN A 301 47.43 -16.34 -5.77
C ASN A 301 47.58 -17.87 -5.96
N LEU A 302 46.61 -18.65 -5.46
CA LEU A 302 46.59 -20.12 -5.66
C LEU A 302 46.43 -20.49 -7.14
N GLN A 303 45.58 -19.76 -7.88
CA GLN A 303 45.41 -19.98 -9.31
C GLN A 303 46.69 -19.67 -10.10
N GLU A 304 47.41 -18.59 -9.75
CA GLU A 304 48.69 -18.25 -10.36
C GLU A 304 49.76 -19.32 -10.07
N MET A 305 49.81 -19.83 -8.84
CA MET A 305 50.73 -20.93 -8.46
C MET A 305 50.51 -22.19 -9.31
N LEU A 306 49.26 -22.52 -9.63
CA LEU A 306 48.89 -23.71 -10.39
C LEU A 306 48.84 -23.50 -11.91
N TYR A 307 49.07 -22.26 -12.38
CA TYR A 307 48.87 -21.89 -13.78
C TYR A 307 49.67 -22.72 -14.79
N TYR A 308 50.87 -23.17 -14.42
CA TYR A 308 51.75 -23.92 -15.32
C TYR A 308 51.46 -25.43 -15.39
N ARG A 309 50.60 -25.94 -14.52
CA ARG A 309 50.26 -27.36 -14.46
C ARG A 309 49.16 -27.70 -15.46
N SER A 310 49.47 -28.45 -16.51
CA SER A 310 48.50 -28.90 -17.52
C SER A 310 47.59 -30.04 -17.05
N ASP A 311 47.98 -30.70 -15.95
CA ASP A 311 47.31 -31.88 -15.42
C ASP A 311 46.18 -31.57 -14.42
N ILE A 312 45.99 -30.29 -14.10
CA ILE A 312 45.00 -29.75 -13.18
C ILE A 312 44.13 -28.70 -13.87
N GLU A 313 42.83 -28.73 -13.59
CA GLU A 313 41.87 -27.67 -13.91
C GLU A 313 41.46 -26.94 -12.63
N VAL A 314 41.51 -25.61 -12.66
CA VAL A 314 41.08 -24.73 -11.56
C VAL A 314 39.82 -23.97 -11.99
N GLU A 315 38.75 -24.07 -11.19
CA GLU A 315 37.52 -23.30 -11.37
C GLU A 315 37.32 -22.36 -10.18
N PHE A 316 37.38 -21.06 -10.43
CA PHE A 316 37.10 -20.01 -9.43
C PHE A 316 35.76 -19.32 -9.72
N LYS A 317 34.91 -19.23 -8.71
CA LYS A 317 33.59 -18.59 -8.79
C LYS A 317 33.50 -17.41 -7.83
N GLU A 318 34.03 -16.26 -8.25
CA GLU A 318 34.07 -15.01 -7.48
C GLU A 318 32.71 -14.62 -6.88
N GLN A 319 31.60 -14.82 -7.60
CA GLN A 319 30.24 -14.52 -7.12
C GLN A 319 29.76 -15.43 -5.97
N SER A 320 30.49 -16.50 -5.65
CA SER A 320 30.11 -17.54 -4.69
C SER A 320 30.89 -17.48 -3.38
N VAL A 321 31.80 -16.51 -3.22
CA VAL A 321 32.77 -16.41 -2.11
C VAL A 321 32.14 -16.37 -0.72
N LEU A 322 30.84 -16.04 -0.56
CA LEU A 322 30.16 -15.99 0.76
C LEU A 322 28.74 -16.60 0.76
N ASN A 323 28.39 -17.41 -0.25
CA ASN A 323 27.01 -17.89 -0.47
C ASN A 323 26.77 -19.37 -0.09
N ASN A 324 27.63 -20.00 0.74
CA ASN A 324 27.55 -21.45 1.03
C ASN A 324 27.62 -22.33 -0.24
N VAL A 325 28.24 -21.83 -1.31
CA VAL A 325 28.47 -22.55 -2.57
C VAL A 325 29.97 -22.81 -2.71
N LYS A 326 30.36 -23.84 -3.47
CA LYS A 326 31.76 -24.08 -3.83
C LYS A 326 32.36 -22.81 -4.46
N ALA A 327 33.25 -22.15 -3.73
CA ALA A 327 33.87 -20.89 -4.13
C ALA A 327 35.08 -21.13 -5.05
N PHE A 328 35.80 -22.22 -4.80
CA PHE A 328 37.02 -22.61 -5.51
C PHE A 328 37.08 -24.13 -5.65
N GLU A 329 37.43 -24.66 -6.82
CA GLU A 329 37.54 -26.09 -7.10
C GLU A 329 38.79 -26.39 -7.93
N ILE A 330 39.59 -27.36 -7.49
CA ILE A 330 40.76 -27.89 -8.20
C ILE A 330 40.43 -29.34 -8.56
N THR A 331 40.50 -29.66 -9.85
CA THR A 331 40.25 -31.01 -10.36
C THR A 331 41.48 -31.53 -11.07
N HIS A 332 41.91 -32.74 -10.71
CA HIS A 332 42.99 -33.40 -11.42
C HIS A 332 42.44 -34.17 -12.63
N ASN A 333 42.95 -33.86 -13.82
CA ASN A 333 42.48 -34.39 -15.11
C ASN A 333 42.58 -35.92 -15.20
N TYR A 334 43.56 -36.53 -14.53
CA TYR A 334 43.89 -37.94 -14.68
C TYR A 334 43.37 -38.84 -13.55
N PHE A 335 43.34 -38.37 -12.30
CA PHE A 335 43.02 -39.20 -11.12
C PHE A 335 41.58 -39.12 -10.61
N GLY A 336 40.73 -38.26 -11.18
CA GLY A 336 39.37 -38.06 -10.66
C GLY A 336 39.34 -37.53 -9.23
N ARG A 337 40.44 -36.94 -8.77
CA ARG A 337 40.61 -36.34 -7.44
C ARG A 337 40.18 -34.88 -7.53
N THR A 338 39.43 -34.41 -6.55
CA THR A 338 38.99 -33.02 -6.47
C THR A 338 39.25 -32.42 -5.10
N LEU A 339 39.68 -31.16 -5.10
CA LEU A 339 39.70 -30.29 -3.92
C LEU A 339 38.67 -29.20 -4.14
N HIS A 340 37.89 -28.85 -3.12
CA HIS A 340 37.05 -27.67 -3.19
C HIS A 340 36.93 -26.96 -1.85
N ILE A 341 36.70 -25.65 -1.91
CA ILE A 341 36.53 -24.79 -0.74
C ILE A 341 35.08 -24.30 -0.71
N ALA A 342 34.43 -24.48 0.42
CA ALA A 342 33.14 -23.88 0.73
C ALA A 342 33.31 -22.80 1.79
N THR A 343 32.49 -21.75 1.71
CA THR A 343 32.58 -20.60 2.59
C THR A 343 31.25 -20.29 3.26
N GLU A 344 31.29 -19.98 4.55
CA GLU A 344 30.12 -19.61 5.35
C GLU A 344 30.42 -18.33 6.13
N ALA A 345 29.61 -17.29 5.93
CA ALA A 345 29.81 -15.98 6.55
C ALA A 345 28.75 -15.71 7.63
N ALA A 346 29.18 -15.11 8.74
CA ALA A 346 28.33 -14.53 9.76
C ALA A 346 28.79 -13.08 10.01
N ILE A 347 27.94 -12.11 9.67
CA ILE A 347 28.26 -10.67 9.73
C ILE A 347 27.56 -10.05 10.94
N ASP A 348 28.31 -9.25 11.70
CA ASP A 348 27.84 -8.41 12.81
C ASP A 348 28.47 -7.01 12.64
N SER A 349 27.64 -6.04 12.25
CA SER A 349 28.03 -4.65 11.98
C SER A 349 27.98 -3.75 13.22
N SER A 350 27.63 -4.30 14.39
CA SER A 350 27.59 -3.54 15.64
C SER A 350 29.00 -3.07 16.07
N GLU A 351 29.06 -2.07 16.95
CA GLU A 351 30.33 -1.66 17.57
C GLU A 351 30.91 -2.81 18.41
N CYS A 352 32.19 -3.13 18.22
CA CYS A 352 32.83 -4.35 18.74
C CYS A 352 32.19 -5.66 18.26
N GLY A 353 31.30 -5.61 17.26
CA GLY A 353 30.75 -6.79 16.59
C GLY A 353 31.86 -7.58 15.91
N VAL A 354 31.81 -8.90 16.03
CA VAL A 354 32.79 -9.81 15.43
C VAL A 354 32.14 -10.53 14.27
N SER A 355 32.54 -10.16 13.06
CA SER A 355 32.16 -10.83 11.84
C SER A 355 33.15 -11.95 11.52
N THR A 356 32.67 -13.07 10.99
CA THR A 356 33.49 -14.26 10.73
C THR A 356 33.17 -14.89 9.39
N VAL A 357 34.19 -15.43 8.73
CA VAL A 357 34.05 -16.27 7.53
C VAL A 357 34.76 -17.60 7.79
N ASN A 358 34.00 -18.68 7.77
CA ASN A 358 34.53 -20.03 7.83
C ASN A 358 34.88 -20.49 6.42
N LEU A 359 36.10 -21.01 6.27
CA LEU A 359 36.61 -21.61 5.05
C LEU A 359 36.76 -23.11 5.31
N ILE A 360 36.07 -23.93 4.51
CA ILE A 360 36.03 -25.39 4.70
C ILE A 360 36.64 -26.05 3.46
N LEU A 361 37.77 -26.74 3.65
CA LEU A 361 38.47 -27.45 2.59
C LEU A 361 38.00 -28.91 2.53
N PHE A 362 37.64 -29.37 1.34
CA PHE A 362 37.23 -30.74 1.07
C PHE A 362 38.18 -31.40 0.07
N TYR A 363 38.57 -32.64 0.36
CA TYR A 363 39.24 -33.54 -0.57
C TYR A 363 38.31 -34.71 -0.90
N ASN A 364 38.00 -34.92 -2.18
CA ASN A 364 37.05 -35.93 -2.65
C ASN A 364 35.72 -35.93 -1.88
N ASN A 365 35.17 -34.74 -1.62
CA ASN A 365 33.96 -34.50 -0.81
C ASN A 365 34.07 -34.89 0.67
N THR A 366 35.27 -35.07 1.19
CA THR A 366 35.53 -35.34 2.61
C THR A 366 36.18 -34.10 3.22
N PRO A 367 35.60 -33.50 4.28
CA PRO A 367 36.18 -32.31 4.91
C PRO A 367 37.54 -32.64 5.53
N GLN A 368 38.53 -31.80 5.26
CA GLN A 368 39.90 -31.95 5.77
C GLN A 368 40.15 -31.00 6.93
N ILE A 369 39.99 -29.70 6.69
CA ILE A 369 40.20 -28.63 7.67
C ILE A 369 39.09 -27.59 7.57
N THR A 370 38.83 -26.92 8.69
CA THR A 370 37.98 -25.73 8.75
C THR A 370 38.75 -24.66 9.49
N SER A 371 39.04 -23.57 8.79
CA SER A 371 39.71 -22.40 9.34
C SER A 371 38.79 -21.18 9.24
N LYS A 372 39.09 -20.14 10.00
CA LYS A 372 38.23 -18.96 10.12
C LYS A 372 39.04 -17.69 9.90
N ILE A 373 38.40 -16.71 9.25
CA ILE A 373 38.86 -15.33 9.17
C ILE A 373 37.91 -14.51 10.03
N THR A 374 38.43 -13.55 10.80
CA THR A 374 37.59 -12.71 11.66
C THR A 374 37.88 -11.23 11.45
N PHE A 375 36.83 -10.41 11.52
CA PHE A 375 36.92 -8.96 11.51
C PHE A 375 36.14 -8.42 12.71
N THR A 376 36.82 -7.70 13.58
CA THR A 376 36.21 -7.01 14.72
C THR A 376 36.02 -5.55 14.37
N ASN A 377 34.78 -5.08 14.45
CA ASN A 377 34.45 -3.69 14.16
C ASN A 377 34.99 -2.77 15.26
N GLY A 378 35.43 -1.57 14.88
CA GLY A 378 35.84 -0.58 15.88
C GLY A 378 34.66 -0.06 16.71
N SER A 379 34.96 0.65 17.79
CA SER A 379 33.95 1.31 18.63
C SER A 379 34.40 2.69 19.07
N SER A 380 33.43 3.54 19.41
CA SER A 380 33.71 4.90 19.87
C SER A 380 32.77 5.30 21.00
N TYR A 381 33.21 6.20 21.86
CA TYR A 381 32.36 6.80 22.89
C TYR A 381 32.35 8.32 22.74
N PHE A 382 31.27 8.95 23.16
CA PHE A 382 31.18 10.41 23.17
C PHE A 382 31.83 10.96 24.45
N ASP A 383 32.85 11.81 24.29
CA ASP A 383 33.47 12.53 25.41
C ASP A 383 32.71 13.83 25.65
N ASP A 384 31.91 13.88 26.73
CA ASP A 384 31.11 15.05 27.10
C ASP A 384 31.95 16.30 27.41
N ASP A 385 33.21 16.13 27.87
CA ASP A 385 34.09 17.24 28.23
C ASP A 385 34.73 17.87 26.99
N GLN A 386 35.01 17.08 25.96
CA GLN A 386 35.59 17.52 24.69
C GLN A 386 34.55 17.78 23.58
N GLY A 387 33.32 17.28 23.75
CA GLY A 387 32.21 17.44 22.82
C GLY A 387 32.42 16.73 21.47
N THR A 388 33.22 15.66 21.45
CA THR A 388 33.63 14.92 20.25
C THR A 388 33.62 13.41 20.52
N TYR A 389 33.48 12.60 19.49
CA TYR A 389 33.70 11.15 19.62
C TYR A 389 35.19 10.82 19.77
N MET A 390 35.48 9.88 20.67
CA MET A 390 36.81 9.36 20.96
C MET A 390 36.84 7.84 20.68
N PRO A 391 37.97 7.30 20.20
CA PRO A 391 38.12 5.87 19.98
C PRO A 391 38.05 5.10 21.31
N ASP A 392 37.31 3.99 21.33
CA ASP A 392 37.29 3.03 22.44
C ASP A 392 38.08 1.76 22.07
N ASN A 393 37.72 1.13 20.94
CA ASN A 393 38.46 -0.01 20.37
C ASN A 393 38.76 0.23 18.88
N GLU A 394 39.97 -0.12 18.46
CA GLU A 394 40.34 -0.12 17.05
C GLU A 394 39.79 -1.37 16.35
N SER A 395 39.52 -1.25 15.04
CA SER A 395 39.14 -2.39 14.22
C SER A 395 40.30 -3.36 14.05
N GLU A 396 40.03 -4.66 14.09
CA GLU A 396 41.04 -5.71 13.97
C GLU A 396 40.64 -6.72 12.89
N LEU A 397 41.60 -7.13 12.06
CA LEU A 397 41.42 -8.14 11.02
C LEU A 397 42.41 -9.27 11.26
N ASP A 398 41.89 -10.48 11.44
CA ASP A 398 42.66 -11.71 11.62
C ASP A 398 42.42 -12.64 10.42
N ILE A 399 43.48 -12.87 9.65
CA ILE A 399 43.50 -13.70 8.43
C ILE A 399 44.30 -14.99 8.61
N ASP A 400 44.71 -15.35 9.83
CA ASP A 400 45.57 -16.52 10.08
C ASP A 400 44.97 -17.81 9.50
N GLY A 401 43.63 -17.95 9.53
CA GLY A 401 42.93 -19.09 8.96
C GLY A 401 43.03 -19.23 7.44
N LEU A 402 43.38 -18.17 6.72
CA LEU A 402 43.64 -18.22 5.28
C LEU A 402 44.99 -18.90 5.00
N GLU A 403 46.04 -18.51 5.72
CA GLU A 403 47.39 -19.09 5.59
C GLU A 403 47.39 -20.59 5.92
N GLU A 404 46.61 -21.00 6.93
CA GLU A 404 46.40 -22.41 7.28
C GLU A 404 45.85 -23.22 6.09
N ILE A 405 44.87 -22.66 5.37
CA ILE A 405 44.23 -23.32 4.23
C ILE A 405 45.15 -23.38 3.03
N GLU A 406 45.87 -22.30 2.72
CA GLU A 406 46.85 -22.29 1.63
C GLU A 406 47.94 -23.35 1.85
N THR A 407 48.40 -23.49 3.11
CA THR A 407 49.38 -24.50 3.50
C THR A 407 48.83 -25.91 3.32
N GLU A 408 47.59 -26.17 3.76
CA GLU A 408 46.96 -27.48 3.63
C GLU A 408 46.66 -27.84 2.16
N ILE A 409 46.24 -26.88 1.34
CA ILE A 409 46.05 -27.08 -0.10
C ILE A 409 47.37 -27.46 -0.75
N SER A 410 48.45 -26.72 -0.46
CA SER A 410 49.78 -27.02 -0.99
C SER A 410 50.24 -28.43 -0.60
N TYR A 411 50.06 -28.81 0.68
CA TYR A 411 50.34 -30.15 1.17
C TYR A 411 49.54 -31.23 0.43
N LEU A 412 48.23 -31.02 0.23
CA LEU A 412 47.37 -31.99 -0.45
C LEU A 412 47.72 -32.14 -1.93
N ILE A 413 48.09 -31.04 -2.59
CA ILE A 413 48.51 -31.06 -3.99
C ILE A 413 49.83 -31.82 -4.13
N GLU A 414 50.85 -31.50 -3.32
CA GLU A 414 52.16 -32.15 -3.40
C GLU A 414 52.10 -33.66 -3.12
N ASN A 415 51.29 -34.09 -2.15
CA ASN A 415 51.27 -35.49 -1.70
C ASN A 415 50.21 -36.35 -2.40
N PHE A 416 49.09 -35.76 -2.84
CA PHE A 416 47.95 -36.49 -3.38
C PHE A 416 47.54 -36.06 -4.79
N MET A 417 48.24 -35.11 -5.42
CA MET A 417 48.05 -34.74 -6.82
C MET A 417 49.41 -34.58 -7.52
N PRO A 418 50.16 -35.69 -7.71
CA PRO A 418 51.47 -35.65 -8.35
C PRO A 418 51.35 -35.15 -9.80
N GLU A 419 52.30 -34.31 -10.21
CA GLU A 419 52.33 -33.73 -11.56
C GLU A 419 52.59 -34.79 -12.63
N ILE A 420 51.84 -34.72 -13.74
CA ILE A 420 51.98 -35.63 -14.87
C ILE A 420 52.09 -34.85 -16.17
N GLU A 421 53.17 -35.09 -16.91
CA GLU A 421 53.36 -34.54 -18.25
C GLU A 421 52.43 -35.21 -19.26
N GLU A 422 51.96 -34.47 -20.26
CA GLU A 422 51.09 -35.02 -21.32
C GLU A 422 51.76 -36.17 -22.09
N ASP A 423 53.09 -36.10 -22.26
CA ASP A 423 53.88 -37.14 -22.94
C ASP A 423 53.93 -38.46 -22.16
N ASP A 424 53.64 -38.43 -20.86
CA ASP A 424 53.58 -39.61 -20.00
C ASP A 424 52.23 -40.33 -20.09
N ILE A 425 51.27 -39.78 -20.85
CA ILE A 425 49.92 -40.33 -21.01
C ILE A 425 49.76 -40.95 -22.40
N ALA A 426 49.18 -42.15 -22.43
CA ALA A 426 48.93 -42.82 -23.70
C ALA A 426 47.84 -42.13 -24.53
N SER A 427 48.10 -42.04 -25.83
CA SER A 427 47.21 -41.53 -26.87
C SER A 427 46.05 -42.48 -27.22
N PHE A 428 45.89 -43.58 -26.48
CA PHE A 428 44.81 -44.56 -26.64
C PHE A 428 44.01 -44.72 -25.34
N PRO A 429 42.70 -45.01 -25.44
CA PRO A 429 41.84 -45.08 -24.27
C PRO A 429 42.04 -46.38 -23.48
N CYS A 430 41.83 -46.32 -22.17
CA CYS A 430 41.80 -47.49 -21.30
C CYS A 430 40.70 -48.47 -21.71
N GLU A 431 41.02 -49.77 -21.69
CA GLU A 431 40.11 -50.86 -22.07
C GLU A 431 38.86 -50.95 -21.17
N GLN A 432 38.95 -50.49 -19.92
CA GLN A 432 37.85 -50.55 -18.95
C GLN A 432 37.02 -49.27 -18.89
N CYS A 433 37.66 -48.10 -18.72
CA CYS A 433 36.95 -46.84 -18.48
C CYS A 433 36.84 -45.95 -19.72
N ASN A 434 37.46 -46.33 -20.84
CA ASN A 434 37.48 -45.59 -22.10
C ASN A 434 38.02 -44.14 -21.99
N LYS A 435 38.80 -43.84 -20.94
CA LYS A 435 39.51 -42.55 -20.75
C LYS A 435 40.98 -42.67 -21.16
N TYR A 436 41.54 -41.56 -21.62
CA TYR A 436 42.93 -41.44 -22.07
C TYR A 436 43.85 -41.12 -20.89
N ASN A 437 43.91 -42.01 -19.91
CA ASN A 437 44.62 -41.77 -18.63
C ASN A 437 45.60 -42.93 -18.34
N ILE A 438 46.16 -43.57 -19.36
CA ILE A 438 47.09 -44.70 -19.19
C ILE A 438 48.50 -44.16 -19.02
N ASN A 439 49.17 -44.56 -17.95
CA ASN A 439 50.53 -44.14 -17.66
C ASN A 439 51.57 -44.83 -18.56
N LEU A 440 52.53 -44.07 -19.09
CA LEU A 440 53.64 -44.54 -19.92
C LEU A 440 55.02 -44.37 -19.26
N SER A 441 55.10 -43.63 -18.14
CA SER A 441 56.35 -43.28 -17.47
C SER A 441 56.51 -44.03 -16.14
N GLU A 442 57.75 -44.41 -15.79
CA GLU A 442 58.07 -44.93 -14.46
C GLU A 442 58.43 -43.81 -13.46
N ASP A 443 58.67 -42.59 -13.96
CA ASP A 443 59.23 -41.49 -13.19
C ASP A 443 58.21 -40.86 -12.22
N ASN A 444 56.92 -40.99 -12.51
CA ASN A 444 55.82 -40.50 -11.66
C ASN A 444 55.41 -41.49 -10.56
N GLY A 445 56.13 -42.62 -10.41
CA GLY A 445 55.90 -43.60 -9.34
C GLY A 445 54.72 -44.56 -9.58
N PHE A 446 54.09 -44.51 -10.76
CA PHE A 446 53.03 -45.44 -11.15
C PHE A 446 53.53 -46.53 -12.09
N GLU A 447 52.90 -47.70 -12.08
CA GLU A 447 53.25 -48.79 -12.99
C GLU A 447 52.88 -48.43 -14.44
N ILE A 448 53.80 -48.66 -15.39
CA ILE A 448 53.54 -48.48 -16.82
C ILE A 448 52.34 -49.35 -17.24
N GLY A 449 51.42 -48.75 -17.99
CA GLY A 449 50.22 -49.37 -18.53
C GLY A 449 49.02 -49.29 -17.60
N THR A 450 49.19 -48.83 -16.37
CA THR A 450 48.07 -48.64 -15.43
C THR A 450 47.26 -47.40 -15.79
N CYS A 451 45.93 -47.54 -15.83
CA CYS A 451 45.04 -46.39 -15.97
C CYS A 451 44.96 -45.63 -14.64
N LEU A 452 45.37 -44.37 -14.62
CA LEU A 452 45.41 -43.51 -13.45
C LEU A 452 44.03 -43.18 -12.87
N TYR A 453 42.97 -43.35 -13.65
CA TYR A 453 41.60 -43.09 -13.22
C TYR A 453 40.91 -44.30 -12.58
N CYS A 454 41.11 -45.49 -13.13
CA CYS A 454 40.39 -46.70 -12.72
C CYS A 454 41.28 -47.85 -12.25
N GLU A 455 42.60 -47.62 -12.21
CA GLU A 455 43.64 -48.56 -11.76
C GLU A 455 43.72 -49.85 -12.60
N HIS A 456 43.03 -49.91 -13.73
CA HIS A 456 43.06 -51.07 -14.62
C HIS A 456 44.41 -51.17 -15.35
N PRO A 457 45.07 -52.34 -15.37
CA PRO A 457 46.27 -52.56 -16.17
C PRO A 457 45.91 -52.71 -17.65
N ASN A 458 46.55 -51.93 -18.53
CA ASN A 458 46.37 -51.96 -19.98
C ASN A 458 47.65 -52.44 -20.65
N HIS A 459 47.51 -53.03 -21.84
CA HIS A 459 48.68 -53.46 -22.59
C HIS A 459 49.36 -52.26 -23.27
N VAL A 460 50.65 -52.07 -22.99
CA VAL A 460 51.52 -51.10 -23.68
C VAL A 460 52.56 -51.83 -24.54
N GLY A 461 52.90 -51.25 -25.69
CA GLY A 461 53.96 -51.76 -26.55
C GLY A 461 55.35 -51.49 -25.96
N LYS A 462 56.33 -52.33 -26.33
CA LYS A 462 57.76 -52.09 -26.03
C LYS A 462 58.56 -52.17 -27.32
N CYS A 463 59.45 -51.21 -27.53
CA CYS A 463 60.35 -51.19 -28.68
C CYS A 463 61.24 -52.44 -28.66
N MET A 464 61.25 -53.21 -29.74
CA MET A 464 62.03 -54.43 -29.86
C MET A 464 63.55 -54.18 -29.89
N LYS A 465 63.99 -52.94 -30.19
CA LYS A 465 65.42 -52.57 -30.32
C LYS A 465 65.99 -52.00 -29.02
N CYS A 466 65.32 -51.00 -28.42
CA CYS A 466 65.82 -50.30 -27.23
C CYS A 466 65.03 -50.59 -25.95
N GLY A 467 63.90 -51.30 -26.03
CA GLY A 467 63.05 -51.61 -24.87
C GLY A 467 62.17 -50.46 -24.36
N LYS A 468 62.27 -49.25 -24.95
CA LYS A 468 61.45 -48.07 -24.59
C LYS A 468 59.95 -48.37 -24.75
N THR A 469 59.15 -47.90 -23.80
CA THR A 469 57.67 -47.97 -23.85
C THR A 469 57.16 -47.23 -25.08
N LEU A 470 56.18 -47.80 -25.77
CA LEU A 470 55.58 -47.22 -26.98
C LEU A 470 54.19 -46.69 -26.67
N ASN A 471 53.88 -45.52 -27.25
CA ASN A 471 52.56 -44.89 -27.21
C ASN A 471 51.57 -45.58 -28.19
N SER A 472 51.62 -46.90 -28.26
CA SER A 472 50.78 -47.76 -29.09
C SER A 472 51.00 -49.23 -28.70
N PRO A 473 49.93 -50.03 -28.52
CA PRO A 473 50.07 -51.46 -28.22
C PRO A 473 50.50 -52.27 -29.45
N THR A 474 50.40 -51.73 -30.66
CA THR A 474 50.70 -52.44 -31.91
C THR A 474 52.08 -52.15 -32.47
N ASP A 475 52.69 -51.05 -32.04
CA ASP A 475 53.97 -50.62 -32.57
C ASP A 475 55.10 -51.50 -32.03
N LYS A 476 56.11 -51.74 -32.86
CA LYS A 476 57.22 -52.63 -32.54
C LYS A 476 58.57 -51.92 -32.41
N VAL A 477 58.65 -50.67 -32.86
CA VAL A 477 59.88 -49.86 -32.92
C VAL A 477 59.50 -48.42 -32.57
N CYS A 478 60.29 -47.74 -31.73
CA CYS A 478 60.08 -46.32 -31.42
C CYS A 478 60.61 -45.43 -32.56
N ASP A 479 60.16 -44.17 -32.59
CA ASP A 479 60.53 -43.21 -33.64
C ASP A 479 62.04 -43.02 -33.79
N GLU A 480 62.79 -42.92 -32.67
CA GLU A 480 64.26 -42.83 -32.66
C GLU A 480 64.92 -44.06 -33.31
N CYS A 481 64.44 -45.26 -32.99
CA CYS A 481 64.97 -46.49 -33.57
C CYS A 481 64.51 -46.70 -35.03
N TRP A 482 63.41 -46.06 -35.43
CA TRP A 482 62.91 -46.09 -36.80
C TRP A 482 63.73 -45.20 -37.73
N GLU A 483 64.23 -44.06 -37.24
CA GLU A 483 65.16 -43.20 -37.99
C GLU A 483 66.51 -43.90 -38.24
N GLU A 484 67.06 -44.61 -37.25
CA GLU A 484 68.28 -45.41 -37.43
C GLU A 484 68.10 -46.57 -38.44
N ILE A 485 66.89 -47.09 -38.62
CA ILE A 485 66.59 -48.14 -39.61
C ILE A 485 66.45 -47.55 -41.03
N LYS A 486 66.17 -46.25 -41.16
CA LYS A 486 66.07 -45.55 -42.45
C LYS A 486 67.41 -45.02 -42.96
N GLU A 487 68.39 -44.82 -42.09
CA GLU A 487 69.73 -44.35 -42.46
C GLU A 487 70.71 -45.46 -42.87
N ASP A 488 70.35 -46.74 -42.62
CA ASP A 488 70.97 -47.95 -43.19
C ASP A 488 70.23 -48.42 -44.46
#